data_AF-A0A954JL08-F1
#
_entry.id   AF-A0A954JL08-F1
#
_cell.length_a   1.000
_cell.length_b   1.000
_cell.length_c   1.000
_cell.angle_alpha   90.00
_cell.angle_beta   90.00
_cell.angle_gamma   90.00
#
_symmetry.space_group_name_H-M   'P 1'
#
loop_
_entity.id
_entity.type
_entity.pdbx_description
1 polymer ?
#
loop_
_entity_poly.entity_id
_entity_poly.type
_entity_poly.pdbx_seq_one_letter_code
_entity_poly.pdbx_strand_id
1 'polypeptide(L)'
;MTRSTAIVCLFLLLTVSRSGLAEHPFSSSGKTSLTDSTLDYRVPSQHFVVLKAGEVTAILVDNEAIDIPELPGHREGYNGIASLKHSRNEENLFVPAYAGINFEHIHDGTLDHLKEKFEPRKFPMQLRLVDQSTVELYQAPTGNFQLESCGRYHLDRDGSITYSFECRPHADRFAHGYIGLFWASYINGPEDKAIHFTGEPQSGGPPRAIRAVTPKHGVEAVHPPKGQQWFPTIDDDFPLSLVGNYSNYVYTEPSYFGIRDDLRFEQSFRSRDQIFFVQSPSGGGGNPAWDFQWFIPDCKVGETYGFTMTTRYTPVATESSSGRP
;
A
#
# COMPACT_ATOMS: atom_id res chain seq x y z
N MET A 1 46.90 -16.74 -68.57
CA MET A 1 45.74 -15.82 -68.61
C MET A 1 44.49 -16.62 -68.30
N THR A 2 43.93 -16.52 -67.08
CA THR A 2 42.52 -16.80 -66.69
C THR A 2 42.41 -16.67 -65.17
N ARG A 3 42.16 -15.45 -64.68
CA ARG A 3 40.91 -14.98 -64.06
C ARG A 3 40.49 -15.75 -62.81
N SER A 4 40.82 -15.15 -61.66
CA SER A 4 40.36 -15.51 -60.32
C SER A 4 39.03 -14.81 -60.02
N THR A 5 38.02 -15.56 -59.58
CA THR A 5 36.68 -15.06 -59.26
C THR A 5 36.61 -14.78 -57.77
N ALA A 6 36.51 -13.52 -57.36
CA ALA A 6 36.30 -13.14 -55.97
C ALA A 6 34.81 -13.21 -55.63
N ILE A 7 34.46 -14.03 -54.63
CA ILE A 7 33.13 -14.10 -54.03
C ILE A 7 33.05 -13.01 -52.96
N VAL A 8 32.14 -12.06 -53.14
CA VAL A 8 31.81 -11.04 -52.14
C VAL A 8 30.70 -11.61 -51.25
N CYS A 9 31.04 -11.94 -49.99
CA CYS A 9 30.06 -12.29 -48.96
C CYS A 9 29.42 -11.01 -48.41
N LEU A 10 28.15 -10.80 -48.73
CA LEU A 10 27.32 -9.73 -48.19
C LEU A 10 26.80 -10.15 -46.81
N PHE A 11 27.35 -9.58 -45.74
CA PHE A 11 26.82 -9.75 -44.38
C PHE A 11 25.56 -8.90 -44.22
N LEU A 12 24.39 -9.54 -44.15
CA LEU A 12 23.13 -8.90 -43.77
C LEU A 12 23.14 -8.70 -42.24
N LEU A 13 23.33 -7.46 -41.78
CA LEU A 13 23.06 -7.06 -40.41
C LEU A 13 21.55 -7.04 -40.19
N LEU A 14 21.00 -8.12 -39.63
CA LEU A 14 19.63 -8.14 -39.08
C LEU A 14 19.61 -7.25 -37.84
N THR A 15 19.21 -5.99 -38.00
CA THR A 15 18.76 -5.16 -36.88
C THR A 15 17.47 -5.76 -36.35
N VAL A 16 17.57 -6.50 -35.24
CA VAL A 16 16.40 -6.88 -34.45
C VAL A 16 15.86 -5.58 -33.85
N SER A 17 14.84 -5.01 -34.48
CA SER A 17 14.01 -3.98 -33.87
C SER A 17 13.43 -4.60 -32.60
N ARG A 18 13.90 -4.15 -31.42
CA ARG A 18 13.19 -4.39 -30.16
C ARG A 18 11.79 -3.84 -30.37
N SER A 19 10.82 -4.73 -30.57
CA SER A 19 9.40 -4.41 -30.49
C SER A 19 9.20 -3.72 -29.14
N GLY A 20 8.93 -2.41 -29.18
CA GLY A 20 8.64 -1.61 -28.00
C GLY A 20 7.34 -2.11 -27.39
N LEU A 21 7.43 -3.08 -26.50
CA LEU A 21 6.33 -3.37 -25.58
C LEU A 21 6.14 -2.09 -24.75
N ALA A 22 4.92 -1.57 -24.76
CA ALA A 22 4.57 -0.46 -23.90
C ALA A 22 4.86 -0.86 -22.45
N GLU A 23 5.45 0.06 -21.70
CA GLU A 23 5.75 -0.14 -20.28
C GLU A 23 4.44 -0.41 -19.51
N HIS A 24 4.48 -1.34 -18.55
CA HIS A 24 3.30 -1.70 -17.78
C HIS A 24 2.69 -0.45 -17.10
N PRO A 25 1.35 -0.26 -17.08
CA PRO A 25 0.73 0.94 -16.49
C PRO A 25 1.09 1.20 -15.03
N PHE A 26 1.53 0.17 -14.31
CA PHE A 26 1.95 0.20 -12.92
C PHE A 26 3.46 0.08 -12.71
N SER A 27 4.27 0.33 -13.74
CA SER A 27 5.72 0.30 -13.61
C SER A 27 6.21 1.20 -12.48
N SER A 28 7.19 0.71 -11.72
CA SER A 28 7.79 1.42 -10.60
C SER A 28 8.47 2.72 -11.04
N SER A 29 8.45 3.74 -10.19
CA SER A 29 9.12 5.02 -10.48
C SER A 29 10.61 5.07 -10.17
N GLY A 30 11.21 3.99 -9.66
CA GLY A 30 12.65 3.95 -9.37
C GLY A 30 13.03 4.69 -8.09
N LYS A 31 12.16 4.71 -7.07
CA LYS A 31 12.29 5.60 -5.89
C LYS A 31 12.92 4.96 -4.66
N THR A 32 13.03 3.64 -4.63
CA THR A 32 13.46 2.91 -3.43
C THR A 32 14.81 2.25 -3.64
N SER A 33 15.49 1.86 -2.57
CA SER A 33 16.76 1.11 -2.67
C SER A 33 16.63 -0.27 -3.34
N LEU A 34 15.40 -0.76 -3.62
CA LEU A 34 15.15 -1.95 -4.44
C LEU A 34 15.44 -1.70 -5.92
N THR A 35 15.10 -0.51 -6.42
CA THR A 35 15.17 -0.15 -7.84
C THR A 35 16.29 0.85 -8.17
N ASP A 36 16.76 1.60 -7.18
CA ASP A 36 17.88 2.52 -7.28
C ASP A 36 19.01 2.10 -6.34
N SER A 37 19.99 1.40 -6.90
CA SER A 37 21.18 0.95 -6.17
C SER A 37 22.15 2.06 -5.79
N THR A 38 21.89 3.31 -6.21
CA THR A 38 22.72 4.47 -5.85
C THR A 38 22.30 5.12 -4.54
N LEU A 39 21.16 4.71 -3.98
CA LEU A 39 20.67 5.20 -2.70
C LEU A 39 21.48 4.62 -1.53
N ASP A 40 22.13 5.51 -0.79
CA ASP A 40 22.76 5.17 0.48
C ASP A 40 21.72 5.08 1.61
N TYR A 41 21.94 4.14 2.52
CA TYR A 41 21.15 4.00 3.74
C TYR A 41 21.98 3.36 4.85
N ARG A 42 21.51 3.46 6.09
CA ARG A 42 22.00 2.67 7.22
C ARG A 42 20.90 1.78 7.77
N VAL A 43 21.27 0.59 8.21
CA VAL A 43 20.36 -0.29 8.96
C VAL A 43 20.51 0.05 10.44
N PRO A 44 19.47 0.60 11.11
CA PRO A 44 19.53 0.86 12.54
C PRO A 44 19.60 -0.47 13.32
N SER A 45 20.21 -0.45 14.50
CA SER A 45 20.23 -1.62 15.40
C SER A 45 18.92 -1.82 16.16
N GLN A 46 18.05 -0.81 16.15
CA GLN A 46 16.72 -0.86 16.74
C GLN A 46 15.71 -1.18 15.64
N HIS A 47 14.65 -1.89 16.01
CA HIS A 47 13.54 -2.28 15.14
C HIS A 47 12.53 -1.16 14.88
N PHE A 48 12.89 0.09 15.23
CA PHE A 48 12.06 1.25 14.98
C PHE A 48 12.86 2.51 14.63
N VAL A 49 12.20 3.45 13.95
CA VAL A 49 12.68 4.80 13.69
C VAL A 49 11.58 5.80 14.03
N VAL A 50 11.93 6.87 14.73
CA VAL A 50 11.04 8.00 14.99
C VAL A 50 11.32 9.11 13.99
N LEU A 51 10.28 9.55 13.29
CA LEU A 51 10.30 10.72 12.41
C LEU A 51 9.41 11.83 13.02
N LYS A 52 9.87 13.08 12.95
CA LYS A 52 9.13 14.25 13.44
C LYS A 52 9.28 15.43 12.49
N ALA A 53 8.16 16.01 12.09
CA ALA A 53 8.09 17.22 11.28
C ALA A 53 6.71 17.87 11.41
N GLY A 54 6.65 19.19 11.33
CA GLY A 54 5.41 19.94 11.58
C GLY A 54 4.81 19.58 12.96
N GLU A 55 3.53 19.25 12.96
CA GLU A 55 2.79 18.83 14.15
C GLU A 55 2.73 17.30 14.31
N VAL A 56 3.43 16.54 13.47
CA VAL A 56 3.32 15.08 13.38
C VAL A 56 4.55 14.39 13.94
N THR A 57 4.32 13.32 14.71
CA THR A 57 5.35 12.34 15.10
C THR A 57 4.91 10.95 14.64
N ALA A 58 5.77 10.27 13.88
CA ALA A 58 5.54 8.92 13.38
C ALA A 58 6.62 7.96 13.89
N ILE A 59 6.23 6.76 14.31
CA ILE A 59 7.16 5.66 14.63
C ILE A 59 6.98 4.57 13.60
N LEU A 60 8.04 4.31 12.84
CA LEU A 60 8.09 3.29 11.81
C LEU A 60 8.82 2.07 12.35
N VAL A 61 8.32 0.88 12.01
CA VAL A 61 8.82 -0.40 12.54
C VAL A 61 9.02 -1.41 11.41
N ASP A 62 9.96 -2.33 11.59
CA ASP A 62 9.95 -3.59 10.85
C ASP A 62 8.88 -4.53 11.44
N ASN A 63 8.97 -5.83 11.17
CA ASN A 63 8.01 -6.81 11.65
C ASN A 63 8.45 -7.53 12.94
N GLU A 64 9.46 -7.04 13.66
CA GLU A 64 9.85 -7.58 14.96
C GLU A 64 8.94 -7.08 16.09
N ALA A 65 8.88 -7.82 17.20
CA ALA A 65 8.18 -7.35 18.39
C ALA A 65 8.94 -6.20 19.06
N ILE A 66 8.20 -5.20 19.55
CA ILE A 66 8.76 -4.03 20.25
C ILE A 66 7.97 -3.82 21.53
N ASP A 67 8.66 -3.51 22.62
CA ASP A 67 8.01 -3.14 23.89
C ASP A 67 8.72 -1.92 24.48
N ILE A 68 8.25 -0.75 24.08
CA ILE A 68 8.74 0.56 24.54
C ILE A 68 7.56 1.40 25.02
N PRO A 69 7.78 2.46 25.84
CA PRO A 69 6.68 3.27 26.38
C PRO A 69 5.71 3.83 25.33
N GLU A 70 6.20 4.16 24.14
CA GLU A 70 5.40 4.68 23.03
C GLU A 70 4.62 3.60 22.27
N LEU A 71 5.06 2.34 22.35
CA LEU A 71 4.50 1.18 21.66
C LEU A 71 4.45 -0.04 22.61
N PRO A 72 3.64 0.02 23.69
CA PRO A 72 3.58 -1.05 24.67
C PRO A 72 3.01 -2.33 24.04
N GLY A 73 3.77 -3.43 24.15
CA GLY A 73 3.36 -4.74 23.64
C GLY A 73 3.12 -4.81 22.13
N HIS A 74 3.85 -4.04 21.33
CA HIS A 74 3.80 -4.14 19.87
C HIS A 74 4.21 -5.53 19.39
N ARG A 75 3.33 -6.17 18.63
CA ARG A 75 3.44 -7.60 18.31
C ARG A 75 4.28 -7.83 17.07
N GLU A 76 5.04 -8.92 17.09
CA GLU A 76 5.72 -9.47 15.91
C GLU A 76 4.72 -9.65 14.74
N GLY A 77 5.19 -9.32 13.54
CA GLY A 77 4.48 -9.41 12.27
C GLY A 77 3.85 -8.09 11.82
N TYR A 78 3.56 -7.16 12.73
CA TYR A 78 3.01 -5.86 12.35
C TYR A 78 4.14 -4.93 11.93
N ASN A 79 3.97 -4.27 10.79
CA ASN A 79 5.00 -3.44 10.17
C ASN A 79 4.43 -2.09 9.70
N GLY A 80 5.28 -1.19 9.23
CA GLY A 80 4.85 0.10 8.68
C GLY A 80 4.85 1.20 9.74
N ILE A 81 3.76 1.95 9.89
CA ILE A 81 3.67 3.05 10.86
C ILE A 81 2.99 2.52 12.14
N ALA A 82 3.78 2.10 13.14
CA ALA A 82 3.23 1.61 14.40
C ALA A 82 2.60 2.72 15.26
N SER A 83 3.10 3.95 15.15
CA SER A 83 2.49 5.10 15.82
C SER A 83 2.40 6.32 14.92
N LEU A 84 1.25 6.99 14.92
CA LEU A 84 1.06 8.30 14.31
C LEU A 84 0.34 9.22 15.29
N LYS A 85 0.99 10.33 15.65
CA LYS A 85 0.54 11.29 16.66
C LYS A 85 0.53 12.70 16.09
N HIS A 86 -0.35 13.54 16.61
CA HIS A 86 -0.43 14.97 16.29
C HIS A 86 -0.19 15.81 17.55
N SER A 87 0.34 17.03 17.43
CA SER A 87 0.58 17.95 18.57
C SER A 87 -0.67 18.25 19.40
N ARG A 88 -1.86 18.16 18.77
CA ARG A 88 -3.17 18.37 19.42
C ARG A 88 -3.70 17.15 20.16
N ASN A 89 -3.23 15.96 19.80
CA ASN A 89 -3.57 14.71 20.47
C ASN A 89 -2.37 13.76 20.45
N GLU A 90 -1.75 13.60 21.60
CA GLU A 90 -0.55 12.76 21.76
C GLU A 90 -0.87 11.26 21.85
N GLU A 91 -2.14 10.87 21.77
CA GLU A 91 -2.53 9.47 21.63
C GLU A 91 -2.16 8.94 20.24
N ASN A 92 -1.79 7.66 20.20
CA ASN A 92 -1.52 6.99 18.94
C ASN A 92 -2.84 6.76 18.18
N LEU A 93 -2.89 7.20 16.92
CA LEU A 93 -3.98 6.89 15.99
C LEU A 93 -4.17 5.37 15.82
N PHE A 94 -3.08 4.60 15.87
CA PHE A 94 -3.12 3.16 15.68
C PHE A 94 -3.11 2.39 17.01
N VAL A 95 -3.71 1.20 17.00
CA VAL A 95 -3.72 0.32 18.18
C VAL A 95 -2.27 -0.04 18.53
N PRO A 96 -1.76 0.23 19.75
CA PRO A 96 -0.33 0.10 20.06
C PRO A 96 0.28 -1.29 19.80
N ALA A 97 -0.51 -2.35 20.03
CA ALA A 97 -0.09 -3.73 19.79
C ALA A 97 0.02 -4.09 18.29
N TYR A 98 -0.49 -3.24 17.40
CA TYR A 98 -0.57 -3.39 15.95
C TYR A 98 0.01 -2.15 15.24
N ALA A 99 -0.26 -1.98 13.95
CA ALA A 99 0.27 -0.87 13.16
C ALA A 99 -0.75 -0.26 12.18
N GLY A 100 -0.42 0.92 11.66
CA GLY A 100 -1.01 1.55 10.50
C GLY A 100 -0.19 1.31 9.24
N ILE A 101 -0.82 1.32 8.07
CA ILE A 101 -0.16 1.09 6.76
C ILE A 101 0.72 -0.18 6.84
N ASN A 102 0.17 -1.21 7.50
CA ASN A 102 0.80 -2.49 7.72
C ASN A 102 0.64 -3.34 6.47
N PHE A 103 1.75 -3.69 5.82
CA PHE A 103 1.73 -4.55 4.64
C PHE A 103 1.39 -5.98 5.08
N GLU A 104 0.17 -6.43 4.79
CA GLU A 104 -0.47 -7.53 5.50
C GLU A 104 -0.59 -8.81 4.68
N HIS A 105 -0.95 -8.67 3.40
CA HIS A 105 -1.19 -9.81 2.51
C HIS A 105 -0.52 -9.62 1.15
N ILE A 106 0.07 -10.72 0.67
CA ILE A 106 0.42 -11.00 -0.73
C ILE A 106 -0.41 -12.22 -1.13
N HIS A 107 -1.11 -12.13 -2.25
CA HIS A 107 -1.92 -13.22 -2.77
C HIS A 107 -2.16 -13.09 -4.27
N ASP A 108 -2.75 -14.11 -4.88
CA ASP A 108 -3.23 -14.13 -6.25
C ASP A 108 -4.70 -14.55 -6.36
N GLY A 109 -5.39 -14.64 -5.21
CA GLY A 109 -6.80 -15.05 -5.15
C GLY A 109 -7.02 -16.56 -5.12
N THR A 110 -5.94 -17.35 -5.04
CA THR A 110 -6.00 -18.82 -4.95
C THR A 110 -5.38 -19.34 -3.66
N LEU A 111 -5.62 -20.62 -3.37
CA LEU A 111 -4.85 -21.35 -2.36
C LEU A 111 -3.51 -21.88 -2.90
N ASP A 112 -3.25 -21.76 -4.20
CA ASP A 112 -1.98 -22.18 -4.76
C ASP A 112 -0.85 -21.32 -4.18
N HIS A 113 0.24 -21.99 -3.81
CA HIS A 113 1.39 -21.41 -3.12
C HIS A 113 1.12 -20.69 -1.76
N LEU A 114 -0.14 -20.45 -1.35
CA LEU A 114 -0.51 -19.74 -0.13
C LEU A 114 -0.37 -20.61 1.14
N LYS A 115 0.87 -20.86 1.57
CA LYS A 115 1.15 -21.61 2.81
C LYS A 115 1.00 -20.74 4.05
N GLU A 116 1.46 -19.50 3.98
CA GLU A 116 1.37 -18.51 5.04
C GLU A 116 0.46 -17.37 4.60
N LYS A 117 -0.79 -17.36 5.09
CA LYS A 117 -1.81 -16.37 4.68
C LYS A 117 -1.47 -14.93 5.04
N PHE A 118 -0.58 -14.72 5.99
CA PHE A 118 -0.11 -13.41 6.42
C PHE A 118 1.27 -13.08 5.87
N GLU A 119 1.73 -13.76 4.82
CA GLU A 119 2.79 -13.21 3.98
C GLU A 119 2.35 -11.82 3.51
N PRO A 120 3.10 -10.74 3.82
CA PRO A 120 4.53 -10.71 4.09
C PRO A 120 4.97 -10.66 5.55
N ARG A 121 4.05 -10.50 6.51
CA ARG A 121 4.30 -10.27 7.94
C ARG A 121 5.18 -11.30 8.62
N LYS A 122 5.19 -12.54 8.12
CA LYS A 122 5.98 -13.65 8.69
C LYS A 122 7.36 -13.80 8.09
N PHE A 123 7.77 -12.91 7.19
CA PHE A 123 9.09 -12.92 6.57
C PHE A 123 9.88 -11.69 7.03
N PRO A 124 11.17 -11.84 7.40
CA PRO A 124 11.96 -10.73 7.94
C PRO A 124 11.95 -9.50 7.04
N MET A 125 11.73 -8.34 7.63
CA MET A 125 11.85 -7.04 6.99
C MET A 125 13.05 -6.29 7.57
N GLN A 126 13.65 -5.42 6.77
CA GLN A 126 14.78 -4.60 7.16
C GLN A 126 14.38 -3.13 7.11
N LEU A 127 14.46 -2.45 8.25
CA LEU A 127 14.45 -1.00 8.29
C LEU A 127 15.75 -0.44 7.69
N ARG A 128 15.61 0.52 6.79
CA ARG A 128 16.70 1.24 6.14
C ARG A 128 16.48 2.73 6.34
N LEU A 129 17.30 3.36 7.16
CA LEU A 129 17.26 4.82 7.32
C LEU A 129 18.06 5.47 6.18
N VAL A 130 17.38 6.16 5.29
CA VAL A 130 17.99 6.85 4.14
C VAL A 130 18.53 8.22 4.58
N ASP A 131 17.72 8.99 5.30
CA ASP A 131 18.10 10.29 5.86
C ASP A 131 17.27 10.61 7.11
N GLN A 132 17.31 11.86 7.60
CA GLN A 132 16.60 12.27 8.82
C GLN A 132 15.07 12.29 8.69
N SER A 133 14.52 12.32 7.47
CA SER A 133 13.09 12.36 7.21
C SER A 133 12.60 11.19 6.37
N THR A 134 13.47 10.24 6.02
CA THR A 134 13.15 9.14 5.11
C THR A 134 13.59 7.79 5.63
N VAL A 135 12.65 6.85 5.71
CA VAL A 135 12.87 5.46 6.10
C VAL A 135 12.31 4.56 5.01
N GLU A 136 13.00 3.47 4.74
CA GLU A 136 12.55 2.38 3.91
C GLU A 136 12.34 1.12 4.74
N LEU A 137 11.31 0.36 4.39
CA LEU A 137 11.05 -0.98 4.87
C LEU A 137 11.23 -1.93 3.70
N TYR A 138 12.41 -2.54 3.64
CA TYR A 138 12.79 -3.48 2.59
C TYR A 138 12.46 -4.91 3.00
N GLN A 139 12.00 -5.72 2.06
CA GLN A 139 11.80 -7.14 2.23
C GLN A 139 12.37 -7.91 1.04
N ALA A 140 13.24 -8.88 1.34
CA ALA A 140 13.75 -9.83 0.36
C ALA A 140 12.62 -10.72 -0.21
N PRO A 141 12.84 -11.44 -1.33
CA PRO A 141 11.82 -12.33 -1.90
C PRO A 141 11.17 -13.25 -0.85
N THR A 142 9.85 -13.12 -0.68
CA THR A 142 9.06 -13.84 0.32
C THR A 142 8.82 -15.31 -0.03
N GLY A 143 8.36 -16.13 0.93
CA GLY A 143 8.31 -17.58 0.78
C GLY A 143 7.29 -18.10 -0.23
N ASN A 144 6.02 -17.72 -0.12
CA ASN A 144 4.92 -18.16 -0.97
C ASN A 144 5.12 -17.64 -2.39
N PHE A 145 5.23 -16.33 -2.56
CA PHE A 145 5.14 -15.68 -3.88
C PHE A 145 6.47 -15.20 -4.44
N GLN A 146 7.57 -15.27 -3.68
CA GLN A 146 8.89 -14.76 -4.09
C GLN A 146 8.84 -13.29 -4.53
N LEU A 147 8.01 -12.50 -3.85
CA LEU A 147 7.91 -11.07 -4.12
C LEU A 147 8.94 -10.33 -3.26
N GLU A 148 9.88 -9.67 -3.90
CA GLU A 148 10.75 -8.68 -3.24
C GLU A 148 9.99 -7.36 -3.18
N SER A 149 10.08 -6.62 -2.07
CA SER A 149 9.38 -5.34 -1.94
C SER A 149 10.14 -4.32 -1.12
N CYS A 150 9.83 -3.04 -1.33
CA CYS A 150 10.36 -1.94 -0.53
C CYS A 150 9.34 -0.82 -0.43
N GLY A 151 8.99 -0.45 0.80
CA GLY A 151 8.16 0.69 1.11
C GLY A 151 8.98 1.87 1.62
N ARG A 152 8.98 3.01 0.93
CA ARG A 152 9.67 4.24 1.32
C ARG A 152 8.71 5.25 1.91
N TYR A 153 8.95 5.64 3.15
CA TYR A 153 8.19 6.64 3.89
C TYR A 153 9.03 7.90 4.02
N HIS A 154 8.57 9.00 3.42
CA HIS A 154 9.16 10.32 3.56
C HIS A 154 8.21 11.21 4.36
N LEU A 155 8.68 11.75 5.49
CA LEU A 155 7.95 12.73 6.28
C LEU A 155 8.30 14.15 5.81
N ASP A 156 7.35 14.78 5.13
CA ASP A 156 7.47 16.15 4.62
C ASP A 156 7.42 17.18 5.76
N ARG A 157 7.94 18.38 5.50
CA ARG A 157 8.05 19.46 6.52
C ARG A 157 6.71 19.90 7.11
N ASP A 158 5.62 19.74 6.35
CA ASP A 158 4.26 20.07 6.77
C ASP A 158 3.60 18.97 7.62
N GLY A 159 4.29 17.85 7.86
CA GLY A 159 3.79 16.71 8.61
C GLY A 159 3.07 15.66 7.75
N SER A 160 2.93 15.87 6.43
CA SER A 160 2.43 14.84 5.54
C SER A 160 3.47 13.73 5.32
N ILE A 161 3.01 12.49 5.12
CA ILE A 161 3.90 11.35 4.85
C ILE A 161 3.61 10.85 3.43
N THR A 162 4.64 10.89 2.58
CA THR A 162 4.60 10.26 1.26
C THR A 162 5.14 8.83 1.36
N TYR A 163 4.29 7.85 1.04
CA TYR A 163 4.62 6.43 0.95
C TYR A 163 4.75 6.02 -0.52
N SER A 164 5.95 5.59 -0.93
CA SER A 164 6.19 4.99 -2.24
C SER A 164 6.49 3.51 -2.07
N PHE A 165 5.72 2.64 -2.70
CA PHE A 165 5.92 1.20 -2.63
C PHE A 165 6.39 0.67 -3.97
N GLU A 166 7.38 -0.22 -3.95
CA GLU A 166 7.86 -0.92 -5.14
C GLU A 166 8.02 -2.41 -4.85
N CYS A 167 7.75 -3.24 -5.86
CA CYS A 167 7.93 -4.68 -5.76
C CYS A 167 8.42 -5.30 -7.07
N ARG A 168 9.03 -6.48 -6.96
CA ARG A 168 9.54 -7.30 -8.07
C ARG A 168 9.22 -8.77 -7.82
N PRO A 169 8.42 -9.45 -8.65
CA PRO A 169 8.28 -10.90 -8.57
C PRO A 169 9.55 -11.59 -9.09
N HIS A 170 10.11 -12.52 -8.31
CA HIS A 170 11.30 -13.30 -8.70
C HIS A 170 10.97 -14.69 -9.23
N ALA A 171 9.70 -15.11 -9.16
CA ALA A 171 9.22 -16.37 -9.71
C ALA A 171 7.78 -16.21 -10.23
N ASP A 172 7.43 -17.06 -11.19
CA ASP A 172 6.08 -17.15 -11.74
C ASP A 172 5.22 -18.01 -10.79
N ARG A 173 4.58 -17.35 -9.81
CA ARG A 173 3.82 -17.99 -8.72
C ARG A 173 2.43 -17.38 -8.51
N PHE A 174 1.97 -16.56 -9.46
CA PHE A 174 0.66 -15.93 -9.40
C PHE A 174 -0.24 -16.65 -10.43
N ALA A 175 -0.98 -17.65 -9.98
CA ALA A 175 -1.74 -18.57 -10.82
C ALA A 175 -2.81 -17.87 -11.67
N HIS A 176 -3.45 -16.83 -11.12
CA HIS A 176 -4.40 -15.98 -11.86
C HIS A 176 -3.74 -14.84 -12.65
N GLY A 177 -2.41 -14.82 -12.75
CA GLY A 177 -1.66 -13.85 -13.55
C GLY A 177 -1.63 -12.42 -12.98
N TYR A 178 -2.01 -12.23 -11.71
CA TYR A 178 -1.98 -10.94 -11.04
C TYR A 178 -1.37 -11.01 -9.64
N ILE A 179 -0.75 -9.90 -9.19
CA ILE A 179 -0.30 -9.72 -7.80
C ILE A 179 -1.39 -8.95 -7.04
N GLY A 180 -1.92 -9.53 -5.96
CA GLY A 180 -2.82 -8.88 -5.01
C GLY A 180 -2.10 -8.53 -3.72
N LEU A 181 -2.10 -7.24 -3.36
CA LEU A 181 -1.40 -6.69 -2.20
C LEU A 181 -2.37 -5.94 -1.28
N PHE A 182 -2.23 -6.11 0.03
CA PHE A 182 -3.14 -5.54 1.04
C PHE A 182 -2.39 -4.78 2.13
N TRP A 183 -2.87 -3.58 2.46
CA TRP A 183 -2.41 -2.79 3.61
C TRP A 183 -3.53 -2.58 4.62
N ALA A 184 -3.23 -2.86 5.88
CA ALA A 184 -4.16 -2.66 6.99
C ALA A 184 -3.77 -1.45 7.83
N SER A 185 -4.75 -0.65 8.27
CA SER A 185 -4.53 0.39 9.28
C SER A 185 -5.45 0.24 10.47
N TYR A 186 -4.93 -0.30 11.57
CA TYR A 186 -5.71 -0.63 12.76
C TYR A 186 -5.93 0.58 13.68
N ILE A 187 -7.11 1.19 13.62
CA ILE A 187 -7.38 2.50 14.25
C ILE A 187 -7.76 2.33 15.72
N ASN A 188 -7.14 3.08 16.62
CA ASN A 188 -7.31 2.91 18.06
C ASN A 188 -8.61 3.55 18.60
N GLY A 189 -9.71 2.81 18.54
CA GLY A 189 -10.97 3.19 19.20
C GLY A 189 -11.59 4.51 18.73
N PRO A 190 -11.79 4.75 17.42
CA PRO A 190 -12.47 5.95 16.96
C PRO A 190 -13.96 5.91 17.30
N GLU A 191 -14.57 7.07 17.50
CA GLU A 191 -16.01 7.22 17.74
C GLU A 191 -16.81 6.82 16.50
N ASP A 192 -16.32 7.21 15.31
CA ASP A 192 -16.86 6.80 14.04
C ASP A 192 -15.94 5.77 13.37
N LYS A 193 -16.50 4.59 13.08
CA LYS A 193 -15.77 3.52 12.37
C LYS A 193 -15.74 3.71 10.86
N ALA A 194 -16.49 4.67 10.33
CA ALA A 194 -16.65 4.90 8.90
C ALA A 194 -15.35 5.33 8.22
N ILE A 195 -15.31 5.09 6.91
CA ILE A 195 -14.48 5.85 5.99
C ILE A 195 -15.34 6.79 5.15
N HIS A 196 -14.76 7.91 4.75
CA HIS A 196 -15.38 8.94 3.95
C HIS A 196 -14.62 9.13 2.64
N PHE A 197 -15.33 9.19 1.52
CA PHE A 197 -14.75 9.42 0.19
C PHE A 197 -15.76 10.05 -0.77
N THR A 198 -15.28 10.66 -1.84
CA THR A 198 -16.14 11.12 -2.95
C THR A 198 -16.40 9.95 -3.90
N GLY A 199 -17.66 9.61 -4.12
CA GLY A 199 -18.04 8.47 -4.97
C GLY A 199 -19.48 8.48 -5.41
N GLU A 200 -19.92 7.40 -6.06
CA GLU A 200 -21.30 7.25 -6.55
C GLU A 200 -21.82 5.82 -6.34
N PRO A 201 -23.16 5.63 -6.26
CA PRO A 201 -23.74 4.29 -6.26
C PRO A 201 -23.44 3.54 -7.56
N GLN A 202 -23.12 2.25 -7.47
CA GLN A 202 -22.95 1.39 -8.64
C GLN A 202 -24.23 1.26 -9.47
N SER A 203 -25.40 1.41 -8.85
CA SER A 203 -26.70 1.46 -9.53
C SER A 203 -26.91 2.71 -10.39
N GLY A 204 -25.99 3.67 -10.35
CA GLY A 204 -26.08 4.96 -11.03
C GLY A 204 -26.52 6.11 -10.11
N GLY A 205 -26.11 7.32 -10.48
CA GLY A 205 -26.34 8.56 -9.73
C GLY A 205 -25.16 9.52 -9.86
N PRO A 206 -25.31 10.79 -9.45
CA PRO A 206 -24.18 11.74 -9.46
C PRO A 206 -23.18 11.42 -8.33
N PRO A 207 -21.90 11.79 -8.50
CA PRO A 207 -20.90 11.77 -7.43
C PRO A 207 -21.35 12.60 -6.22
N ARG A 208 -21.03 12.11 -5.02
CA ARG A 208 -21.34 12.73 -3.73
C ARG A 208 -20.35 12.30 -2.66
N ALA A 209 -20.33 13.02 -1.55
CA ALA A 209 -19.67 12.55 -0.34
C ALA A 209 -20.38 11.28 0.18
N ILE A 210 -19.62 10.21 0.37
CA ILE A 210 -20.07 8.94 0.92
C ILE A 210 -19.45 8.79 2.30
N ARG A 211 -20.28 8.46 3.29
CA ARG A 211 -19.86 7.91 4.57
C ARG A 211 -20.18 6.41 4.54
N ALA A 212 -19.18 5.57 4.38
CA ALA A 212 -19.34 4.14 4.27
C ALA A 212 -19.08 3.47 5.62
N VAL A 213 -19.97 2.57 6.03
CA VAL A 213 -19.80 1.71 7.20
C VAL A 213 -20.08 0.29 6.76
N THR A 214 -19.07 -0.56 6.85
CA THR A 214 -19.24 -1.99 6.58
C THR A 214 -20.07 -2.65 7.69
N PRO A 215 -21.12 -3.44 7.36
CA PRO A 215 -21.98 -4.06 8.37
C PRO A 215 -21.27 -5.10 9.26
N LYS A 216 -20.31 -5.83 8.67
CA LYS A 216 -19.48 -6.82 9.34
C LYS A 216 -18.21 -7.07 8.52
N HIS A 217 -17.18 -7.60 9.16
CA HIS A 217 -15.95 -7.98 8.48
C HIS A 217 -16.24 -8.83 7.22
N GLY A 218 -15.71 -8.39 6.07
CA GLY A 218 -15.91 -9.09 4.80
C GLY A 218 -17.29 -8.91 4.16
N VAL A 219 -18.05 -7.86 4.47
CA VAL A 219 -19.32 -7.56 3.78
C VAL A 219 -19.39 -6.10 3.37
N GLU A 220 -19.66 -5.85 2.10
CA GLU A 220 -19.73 -4.50 1.50
C GLU A 220 -18.51 -3.63 1.90
N ALA A 221 -17.35 -4.26 1.95
CA ALA A 221 -16.14 -3.70 2.57
C ALA A 221 -15.20 -3.05 1.54
N VAL A 222 -15.37 -3.35 0.26
CA VAL A 222 -14.42 -2.98 -0.81
C VAL A 222 -15.06 -1.98 -1.78
N HIS A 223 -14.40 -0.85 -2.00
CA HIS A 223 -14.85 0.24 -2.89
C HIS A 223 -13.84 0.44 -4.03
N PRO A 224 -14.12 -0.04 -5.26
CA PRO A 224 -13.22 0.12 -6.40
C PRO A 224 -13.28 1.53 -7.01
N PRO A 225 -12.29 1.92 -7.84
CA PRO A 225 -12.37 3.14 -8.64
C PRO A 225 -13.54 3.10 -9.63
N LYS A 226 -14.13 4.26 -9.88
CA LYS A 226 -15.06 4.44 -11.00
C LYS A 226 -14.36 4.12 -12.31
N GLY A 227 -15.03 3.34 -13.15
CA GLY A 227 -14.53 2.97 -14.47
C GLY A 227 -13.52 1.83 -14.46
N GLN A 228 -13.33 1.14 -13.33
CA GLN A 228 -12.55 -0.09 -13.26
C GLN A 228 -13.03 -1.09 -14.32
N GLN A 229 -12.12 -1.50 -15.22
CA GLN A 229 -12.44 -2.40 -16.34
C GLN A 229 -12.12 -3.86 -16.05
N TRP A 230 -11.21 -4.11 -15.09
CA TRP A 230 -10.72 -5.44 -14.76
C TRP A 230 -10.87 -5.68 -13.26
N PHE A 231 -11.29 -6.88 -12.87
CA PHE A 231 -11.40 -7.27 -11.47
C PHE A 231 -10.61 -8.57 -11.25
N PRO A 232 -9.98 -8.74 -10.07
CA PRO A 232 -9.26 -9.97 -9.75
C PRO A 232 -10.22 -11.16 -9.76
N THR A 233 -9.76 -12.28 -10.32
CA THR A 233 -10.44 -13.58 -10.14
C THR A 233 -10.05 -14.14 -8.78
N ILE A 234 -11.02 -14.60 -8.01
CA ILE A 234 -10.81 -15.11 -6.65
C ILE A 234 -11.55 -16.45 -6.54
N ASP A 235 -10.86 -17.47 -6.05
CA ASP A 235 -11.43 -18.79 -5.86
C ASP A 235 -12.44 -18.78 -4.70
N ASP A 236 -13.51 -19.56 -4.81
CA ASP A 236 -14.59 -19.60 -3.82
C ASP A 236 -14.11 -20.01 -2.42
N ASP A 237 -13.03 -20.78 -2.32
CA ASP A 237 -12.42 -21.25 -1.07
C ASP A 237 -11.26 -20.38 -0.58
N PHE A 238 -10.99 -19.24 -1.24
CA PHE A 238 -9.94 -18.32 -0.86
C PHE A 238 -10.22 -17.69 0.52
N PRO A 239 -9.26 -17.72 1.47
CA PRO A 239 -9.56 -17.49 2.89
C PRO A 239 -9.63 -16.01 3.30
N LEU A 240 -9.26 -15.06 2.42
CA LEU A 240 -9.22 -13.63 2.77
C LEU A 240 -10.52 -12.93 2.33
N SER A 241 -11.43 -12.74 3.28
CA SER A 241 -12.75 -12.17 3.01
C SER A 241 -12.76 -10.68 2.63
N LEU A 242 -11.66 -9.94 2.83
CA LEU A 242 -11.61 -8.51 2.46
C LEU A 242 -11.22 -8.25 1.00
N VAL A 243 -10.99 -9.29 0.19
CA VAL A 243 -10.52 -9.12 -1.20
C VAL A 243 -11.65 -8.90 -2.20
N GLY A 244 -12.70 -9.74 -2.16
CA GLY A 244 -13.77 -9.75 -3.16
C GLY A 244 -15.12 -9.17 -2.74
N ASN A 245 -15.25 -8.68 -1.49
CA ASN A 245 -16.55 -8.26 -0.94
C ASN A 245 -16.88 -6.80 -1.27
N TYR A 246 -17.19 -6.54 -2.54
CA TYR A 246 -17.52 -5.21 -3.05
C TYR A 246 -18.78 -4.61 -2.40
N SER A 247 -18.74 -3.30 -2.14
CA SER A 247 -19.88 -2.53 -1.69
C SER A 247 -20.73 -2.04 -2.87
N ASN A 248 -21.86 -1.40 -2.58
CA ASN A 248 -22.71 -0.74 -3.58
C ASN A 248 -22.16 0.60 -4.13
N TYR A 249 -20.87 0.90 -3.90
CA TYR A 249 -20.27 2.19 -4.23
C TYR A 249 -18.97 2.02 -5.01
N VAL A 250 -18.65 3.02 -5.83
CA VAL A 250 -17.32 3.26 -6.39
C VAL A 250 -16.85 4.65 -5.98
N TYR A 251 -15.54 4.86 -5.86
CA TYR A 251 -15.01 6.20 -5.63
C TYR A 251 -14.71 6.91 -6.97
N THR A 252 -14.84 8.23 -6.97
CA THR A 252 -14.50 9.08 -8.13
C THR A 252 -13.24 9.91 -7.91
N GLU A 253 -12.81 10.05 -6.66
CA GLU A 253 -11.56 10.70 -6.28
C GLU A 253 -10.71 9.67 -5.53
N PRO A 254 -9.41 9.53 -5.85
CA PRO A 254 -8.53 8.51 -5.27
C PRO A 254 -8.06 8.93 -3.86
N SER A 255 -8.98 9.33 -2.99
CA SER A 255 -8.71 9.57 -1.59
C SER A 255 -9.88 9.17 -0.71
N TYR A 256 -9.55 8.78 0.51
CA TYR A 256 -10.52 8.56 1.57
C TYR A 256 -9.93 8.98 2.91
N PHE A 257 -10.79 9.16 3.91
CA PHE A 257 -10.34 9.47 5.26
C PHE A 257 -11.26 8.88 6.32
N GLY A 258 -10.72 8.71 7.51
CA GLY A 258 -11.50 8.50 8.73
C GLY A 258 -11.24 9.63 9.72
N ILE A 259 -12.09 9.72 10.74
CA ILE A 259 -11.98 10.72 11.82
C ILE A 259 -11.87 9.97 13.14
N ARG A 260 -10.94 10.41 13.97
CA ARG A 260 -10.80 10.01 15.37
C ARG A 260 -10.61 11.29 16.19
N ASP A 261 -11.41 11.48 17.23
CA ASP A 261 -11.47 12.74 17.98
C ASP A 261 -11.75 13.93 17.04
N ASP A 262 -10.89 14.95 17.04
CA ASP A 262 -10.94 16.13 16.16
C ASP A 262 -9.92 16.05 15.00
N LEU A 263 -9.34 14.88 14.72
CA LEU A 263 -8.31 14.68 13.72
C LEU A 263 -8.78 13.78 12.58
N ARG A 264 -8.49 14.22 11.35
CA ARG A 264 -8.72 13.49 10.10
C ARG A 264 -7.44 12.77 9.70
N PHE A 265 -7.53 11.46 9.48
CA PHE A 265 -6.51 10.67 8.82
C PHE A 265 -6.92 10.43 7.36
N GLU A 266 -6.30 11.16 6.45
CA GLU A 266 -6.56 11.09 5.01
C GLU A 266 -5.47 10.27 4.31
N GLN A 267 -5.88 9.36 3.43
CA GLN A 267 -5.01 8.62 2.51
C GLN A 267 -5.39 8.97 1.07
N SER A 268 -4.44 9.50 0.31
CA SER A 268 -4.63 9.94 -1.08
C SER A 268 -3.64 9.25 -2.01
N PHE A 269 -4.12 8.82 -3.18
CA PHE A 269 -3.38 8.01 -4.14
C PHE A 269 -3.37 8.68 -5.52
N ARG A 270 -2.46 8.26 -6.41
CA ARG A 270 -2.51 8.70 -7.80
C ARG A 270 -3.63 7.97 -8.53
N SER A 271 -4.37 8.67 -9.40
CA SER A 271 -5.43 8.02 -10.17
C SER A 271 -4.93 6.82 -10.99
N ARG A 272 -3.68 6.87 -11.49
CA ARG A 272 -3.09 5.74 -12.24
C ARG A 272 -2.89 4.48 -11.41
N ASP A 273 -2.90 4.55 -10.09
CA ASP A 273 -2.58 3.40 -9.22
C ASP A 273 -3.81 2.49 -9.00
N GLN A 274 -5.02 2.98 -9.29
CA GLN A 274 -6.29 2.20 -9.26
C GLN A 274 -6.49 1.42 -7.94
N ILE A 275 -6.22 2.05 -6.81
CA ILE A 275 -6.26 1.47 -5.46
C ILE A 275 -7.70 1.18 -5.02
N PHE A 276 -7.97 0.02 -4.43
CA PHE A 276 -9.28 -0.32 -3.89
C PHE A 276 -9.34 0.10 -2.42
N PHE A 277 -10.34 0.89 -2.03
CA PHE A 277 -10.51 1.24 -0.61
C PHE A 277 -11.18 0.09 0.12
N VAL A 278 -10.72 -0.17 1.34
CA VAL A 278 -11.19 -1.29 2.14
C VAL A 278 -11.45 -0.81 3.56
N GLN A 279 -12.44 -1.41 4.21
CA GLN A 279 -12.68 -1.15 5.62
C GLN A 279 -13.12 -2.41 6.36
N SER A 280 -12.83 -2.44 7.65
CA SER A 280 -13.31 -3.47 8.56
C SER A 280 -13.85 -2.84 9.84
N PRO A 281 -14.98 -3.32 10.42
CA PRO A 281 -15.49 -2.75 11.66
C PRO A 281 -14.86 -3.37 12.92
N SER A 282 -14.05 -4.43 12.76
CA SER A 282 -13.56 -5.32 13.81
C SER A 282 -12.21 -5.99 13.47
N GLY A 283 -11.24 -5.20 13.03
CA GLY A 283 -9.85 -5.62 12.85
C GLY A 283 -9.12 -5.84 14.18
N GLY A 284 -7.89 -5.32 14.28
CA GLY A 284 -6.97 -5.51 15.39
C GLY A 284 -7.57 -5.21 16.76
N GLY A 285 -7.88 -6.26 17.53
CA GLY A 285 -8.38 -6.13 18.89
C GLY A 285 -9.83 -5.64 19.00
N GLY A 286 -10.65 -5.80 17.94
CA GLY A 286 -12.05 -5.36 17.91
C GLY A 286 -12.26 -3.92 17.43
N ASN A 287 -11.18 -3.22 17.13
CA ASN A 287 -11.16 -1.88 16.55
C ASN A 287 -11.38 -1.89 15.04
N PRO A 288 -11.84 -0.80 14.41
CA PRO A 288 -11.95 -0.76 12.95
C PRO A 288 -10.58 -0.72 12.26
N ALA A 289 -10.57 -1.05 10.98
CA ALA A 289 -9.41 -0.94 10.12
C ALA A 289 -9.76 -0.11 8.87
N TRP A 290 -8.88 0.82 8.50
CA TRP A 290 -9.02 1.71 7.35
C TRP A 290 -7.93 1.34 6.32
N ASP A 291 -8.32 0.48 5.40
CA ASP A 291 -7.42 -0.39 4.66
C ASP A 291 -7.44 -0.05 3.17
N PHE A 292 -6.48 -0.58 2.42
CA PHE A 292 -6.52 -0.51 0.97
C PHE A 292 -5.86 -1.72 0.30
N GLN A 293 -6.22 -1.95 -0.95
CA GLN A 293 -5.71 -3.02 -1.78
C GLN A 293 -5.17 -2.50 -3.10
N TRP A 294 -4.19 -3.20 -3.63
CA TRP A 294 -3.63 -2.94 -4.94
C TRP A 294 -3.48 -4.23 -5.73
N PHE A 295 -3.96 -4.21 -6.97
CA PHE A 295 -3.89 -5.35 -7.87
C PHE A 295 -3.05 -4.99 -9.10
N ILE A 296 -2.09 -5.85 -9.43
CA ILE A 296 -1.22 -5.70 -10.60
C ILE A 296 -1.53 -6.85 -11.57
N PRO A 297 -2.38 -6.64 -12.60
CA PRO A 297 -2.64 -7.65 -13.61
C PRO A 297 -1.43 -7.84 -14.52
N ASP A 298 -1.41 -8.94 -15.28
CA ASP A 298 -0.41 -9.24 -16.31
C ASP A 298 1.05 -9.08 -15.83
N CYS A 299 1.29 -9.44 -14.57
CA CYS A 299 2.59 -9.28 -13.94
C CYS A 299 3.62 -10.25 -14.55
N LYS A 300 4.89 -9.82 -14.60
CA LYS A 300 5.99 -10.55 -15.20
C LYS A 300 7.17 -10.61 -14.25
N VAL A 301 7.78 -11.78 -14.19
CA VAL A 301 9.00 -12.03 -13.42
C VAL A 301 10.10 -11.04 -13.82
N GLY A 302 10.70 -10.40 -12.82
CA GLY A 302 11.81 -9.46 -12.98
C GLY A 302 11.41 -8.01 -13.31
N GLU A 303 10.18 -7.76 -13.76
CA GLU A 303 9.67 -6.39 -13.90
C GLU A 303 9.38 -5.77 -12.52
N THR A 304 9.43 -4.45 -12.44
CA THR A 304 9.19 -3.72 -11.19
C THR A 304 7.92 -2.90 -11.27
N TYR A 305 7.11 -2.98 -10.22
CA TYR A 305 5.83 -2.30 -10.12
C TYR A 305 5.83 -1.35 -8.92
N GLY A 306 5.11 -0.23 -8.98
CA GLY A 306 4.93 0.61 -7.80
C GLY A 306 3.74 1.57 -7.82
N PHE A 307 3.31 1.98 -6.62
CA PHE A 307 2.32 3.04 -6.40
C PHE A 307 2.84 4.15 -5.48
N THR A 308 2.12 5.27 -5.38
CA THR A 308 2.41 6.32 -4.41
C THR A 308 1.15 6.75 -3.67
N MET A 309 1.26 6.82 -2.35
CA MET A 309 0.25 7.36 -1.44
C MET A 309 0.82 8.54 -0.68
N THR A 310 0.00 9.55 -0.40
CA THR A 310 0.28 10.56 0.63
C THR A 310 -0.75 10.41 1.73
N THR A 311 -0.30 10.36 2.98
CA THR A 311 -1.18 10.43 4.14
C THR A 311 -1.00 11.73 4.91
N ARG A 312 -2.11 12.24 5.46
CA ARG A 312 -2.14 13.44 6.30
C ARG A 312 -2.94 13.15 7.57
N TYR A 313 -2.42 13.62 8.70
CA TYR A 313 -3.12 13.55 9.97
C TYR A 313 -3.26 14.98 10.51
N THR A 314 -4.43 15.57 10.31
CA THR A 314 -4.65 17.01 10.52
C THR A 314 -5.96 17.27 11.25
N PRO A 315 -6.10 18.42 11.92
CA PRO A 315 -7.37 18.84 12.50
C PRO A 315 -8.49 18.87 11.46
N VAL A 316 -9.67 18.39 11.84
CA VAL A 316 -10.89 18.61 11.06
C VAL A 316 -11.14 20.11 11.05
N ALA A 317 -11.38 20.68 9.87
CA ALA A 317 -11.73 22.09 9.76
C ALA A 317 -13.02 22.33 10.57
N THR A 318 -12.93 23.14 11.64
CA THR A 318 -14.13 23.68 12.27
C THR A 318 -14.83 24.52 11.23
N GLU A 319 -16.07 24.20 10.87
CA GLU A 319 -16.91 25.15 10.16
C GLU A 319 -16.96 26.42 11.01
N SER A 320 -16.28 27.47 10.56
CA SER A 320 -16.51 28.79 11.12
C SER A 320 -17.98 29.08 10.88
N SER A 321 -18.76 29.19 11.94
CA SER A 321 -20.09 29.77 11.90
C SER A 321 -19.93 31.24 11.46
N SER A 322 -19.76 31.46 10.15
CA SER A 322 -19.87 32.76 9.54
C SER A 322 -21.33 33.17 9.70
N GLY A 323 -21.54 34.20 10.52
CA GLY A 323 -22.84 34.70 10.93
C GLY A 323 -23.83 34.79 9.78
N ARG A 324 -25.06 34.34 10.06
CA ARG A 324 -26.21 34.82 9.31
C ARG A 324 -26.42 36.28 9.65
N PRO A 325 -26.66 37.16 8.67
CA PRO A 325 -27.12 38.53 8.91
C PRO A 325 -28.47 38.56 9.64
#